data_AF-C6B087-F1
#
_entry.id   AF-C6B087-F1
#
_cell.length_a   1.000
_cell.length_b   1.000
_cell.length_c   1.000
_cell.angle_alpha   90.00
_cell.angle_beta   90.00
_cell.angle_gamma   90.00
#
_symmetry.space_group_name_H-M   'P 1'
#
loop_
_entity.id
_entity.type
_entity.pdbx_description
1 polymer ?
#
loop_
_entity_poly.entity_id
_entity_poly.type
_entity_poly.pdbx_seq_one_letter_code
_entity_poly.pdbx_strand_id
1 'polypeptide(L)'
;MESGARVEFTVYCHEIISASDVGLHFAATLAKSKAEVGEYRKALRTINPTGEPLGTLAIYEMVLRMPDVATMVDLLNSPESLLRTCLMSRKLVALTAD
;
A
#
# COMPACT_ATOMS: atom_id res chain seq x y z
N MET A 1 19.47 -11.95 -26.37
CA MET A 1 18.11 -11.94 -25.81
C MET A 1 18.18 -12.61 -24.45
N GLU A 2 18.53 -11.85 -23.42
CA GLU A 2 18.47 -12.37 -22.05
C GLU A 2 17.03 -12.28 -21.57
N SER A 3 16.41 -13.45 -21.39
CA SER A 3 15.21 -13.58 -20.57
C SER A 3 15.63 -13.34 -19.12
N GLY A 4 15.76 -12.07 -18.74
CA GLY A 4 15.94 -11.68 -17.35
C GLY A 4 14.65 -12.00 -16.60
N ALA A 5 14.70 -12.94 -15.65
CA ALA A 5 13.55 -13.24 -14.80
C ALA A 5 13.01 -11.94 -14.19
N ARG A 6 11.74 -11.62 -14.46
CA ARG A 6 11.11 -10.42 -13.89
C ARG A 6 10.99 -10.63 -12.38
N VAL A 7 11.62 -9.75 -11.60
CA VAL A 7 11.66 -9.83 -10.14
C VAL A 7 10.29 -9.45 -9.57
N GLU A 8 9.70 -10.35 -8.80
CA GLU A 8 8.48 -10.10 -8.03
C GLU A 8 8.85 -9.98 -6.54
N PHE A 9 8.19 -9.07 -5.83
CA PHE A 9 8.42 -8.83 -4.41
C PHE A 9 7.10 -8.53 -3.70
N THR A 10 7.05 -8.88 -2.42
CA THR A 10 5.87 -8.66 -1.58
C THR A 10 6.06 -7.41 -0.73
N VAL A 11 5.03 -6.57 -0.70
CA VAL A 11 4.90 -5.46 0.24
C VAL A 11 3.54 -5.53 0.93
N TYR A 12 3.42 -4.84 2.05
CA TYR A 12 2.17 -4.69 2.77
C TYR A 12 1.76 -3.23 2.73
N CYS A 13 0.46 -2.94 2.66
CA CYS A 13 -0.02 -1.58 2.80
C CYS A 13 -1.27 -1.51 3.64
N HIS A 14 -1.47 -0.38 4.33
CA HIS A 14 -2.71 -0.10 5.04
C HIS A 14 -3.42 1.10 4.42
N GLU A 15 -4.76 1.07 4.50
CA GLU A 15 -5.61 2.21 4.18
C GLU A 15 -5.38 3.33 5.18
N ILE A 16 -5.32 4.56 4.66
CA ILE A 16 -5.39 5.79 5.46
C ILE A 16 -6.83 6.33 5.46
N ILE A 17 -7.56 6.10 4.37
CA ILE A 17 -8.98 6.38 4.22
C ILE A 17 -9.68 5.03 3.99
N SER A 18 -10.68 4.71 4.81
CA SER A 18 -11.43 3.46 4.71
C SER A 18 -11.97 3.24 3.29
N ALA A 19 -11.76 2.04 2.74
CA ALA A 19 -12.20 1.64 1.41
C ALA A 19 -11.68 2.53 0.26
N SER A 20 -10.50 3.14 0.44
CA SER A 20 -9.86 4.00 -0.57
C SER A 20 -8.41 3.59 -0.83
N ASP A 21 -8.04 3.57 -2.10
CA ASP A 21 -6.64 3.38 -2.53
C ASP A 21 -5.85 4.70 -2.54
N VAL A 22 -6.50 5.82 -2.19
CA VAL A 22 -5.84 7.11 -2.09
C VAL A 22 -5.03 7.17 -0.79
N GLY A 23 -3.73 7.42 -0.94
CA GLY A 23 -2.84 7.59 0.20
C GLY A 23 -2.50 6.30 0.93
N LEU A 24 -2.53 5.13 0.27
CA LEU A 24 -2.04 3.88 0.88
C LEU A 24 -0.63 4.05 1.45
N HIS A 25 -0.41 3.57 2.68
CA HIS A 25 0.91 3.57 3.30
C HIS A 25 1.55 2.18 3.19
N PHE A 26 2.79 2.11 2.67
CA PHE A 26 3.47 0.86 2.36
C PHE A 26 4.58 0.52 3.36
N ALA A 27 4.70 -0.77 3.68
CA ALA A 27 5.73 -1.33 4.54
C ALA A 27 6.25 -2.67 3.97
N ALA A 28 7.49 -3.02 4.30
CA ALA A 28 8.11 -4.27 3.85
C ALA A 28 7.56 -5.52 4.57
N THR A 29 6.90 -5.36 5.73
CA THR A 29 6.38 -6.49 6.51
C THR A 29 4.99 -6.18 7.07
N LEU A 30 4.19 -7.24 7.26
CA LEU A 30 2.86 -7.13 7.86
C LEU A 30 2.93 -6.55 9.28
N ALA A 31 3.92 -6.95 10.06
CA ALA A 31 4.11 -6.46 11.43
C ALA A 31 4.37 -4.94 11.44
N LYS A 32 5.19 -4.44 10.52
CA LYS A 32 5.46 -3.01 10.40
C LYS A 32 4.20 -2.25 9.96
N SER A 33 3.48 -2.75 8.96
CA SER A 33 2.22 -2.12 8.52
C SER A 33 1.18 -2.04 9.65
N LYS A 34 1.06 -3.09 10.47
CA LYS A 34 0.18 -3.12 11.66
C LYS A 34 0.61 -2.13 12.74
N ALA A 35 1.92 -1.98 12.98
CA ALA A 35 2.42 -1.01 13.94
C ALA A 35 2.14 0.43 13.48
N GLU A 36 2.43 0.73 12.21
CA GLU A 36 2.28 2.08 11.65
C GLU A 36 0.81 2.54 11.60
N VAL A 37 -0.13 1.67 11.23
CA VAL A 37 -1.56 2.03 11.27
C VAL A 37 -2.06 2.27 12.70
N GLY A 38 -1.52 1.56 13.69
CA GLY A 38 -1.80 1.80 15.10
C GLY A 38 -1.31 3.17 15.57
N GLU A 39 -0.08 3.54 15.21
CA GLU A 39 0.48 4.85 15.51
C GLU A 39 -0.28 5.97 14.78
N TYR A 40 -0.67 5.77 13.52
CA TYR A 40 -1.49 6.71 12.77
C TYR A 40 -2.83 7.00 13.46
N ARG A 41 -3.56 5.94 13.87
CA ARG A 41 -4.82 6.06 14.62
C ARG A 41 -4.63 6.83 15.92
N LYS A 42 -3.59 6.49 16.69
CA LYS A 42 -3.28 7.15 17.96
C LYS A 42 -2.97 8.63 17.78
N ALA A 43 -2.18 8.98 16.77
CA ALA A 43 -1.86 10.36 16.44
C ALA A 43 -3.12 11.16 16.07
N LEU A 44 -4.00 10.60 15.23
CA LEU A 44 -5.25 11.25 14.85
C LEU A 44 -6.19 11.47 16.03
N ARG A 45 -6.37 10.48 16.90
CA ARG A 45 -7.19 10.63 18.13
C ARG A 45 -6.63 11.70 19.06
N THR A 46 -5.32 11.88 19.08
CA THR A 46 -4.68 12.93 19.87
C THR A 46 -4.97 14.32 19.29
N ILE A 47 -4.93 14.46 17.96
CA ILE A 47 -5.12 15.74 17.26
C ILE A 47 -6.60 16.12 17.18
N ASN A 48 -7.50 15.15 16.98
CA ASN A 48 -8.94 15.38 16.85
C ASN A 48 -9.74 14.31 17.66
N PRO A 49 -9.81 14.45 19.00
CA PRO A 49 -10.44 13.43 19.85
C PRO A 49 -11.94 13.23 19.62
N THR A 50 -12.62 14.26 19.10
CA THR A 50 -14.06 14.26 18.81
C THR A 50 -14.35 14.16 17.31
N GLY A 51 -13.34 13.89 16.50
CA GLY A 51 -13.48 13.72 15.06
C GLY A 51 -14.29 12.49 14.69
N GLU A 52 -14.68 12.41 13.41
CA GLU A 52 -15.28 11.20 12.89
C GLU A 52 -14.32 10.01 13.02
N PRO A 53 -14.81 8.82 13.39
CA PRO A 53 -14.01 7.61 13.37
C PRO A 53 -13.43 7.36 11.98
N LEU A 54 -12.21 6.83 11.92
CA LEU A 54 -11.59 6.45 10.64
C LEU A 54 -12.27 5.25 10.00
N GLY A 55 -13.10 4.56 10.78
CA GLY A 55 -13.75 3.34 10.36
C GLY A 55 -12.77 2.17 10.36
N THR A 56 -13.16 1.11 9.65
CA THR A 56 -12.32 -0.08 9.54
C THR A 56 -11.30 0.14 8.43
N LEU A 57 -10.01 0.19 8.78
CA LEU A 57 -8.93 0.34 7.79
C LEU A 57 -8.38 -1.04 7.44
N ALA A 58 -8.37 -1.37 6.16
CA ALA A 58 -7.82 -2.63 5.67
C ALA A 58 -6.29 -2.60 5.59
N ILE A 59 -5.70 -3.78 5.75
CA ILE A 59 -4.29 -4.05 5.46
C ILE A 59 -4.23 -5.12 4.36
N TYR A 60 -3.51 -4.81 3.30
CA TYR A 60 -3.31 -5.67 2.15
C TYR A 60 -1.89 -6.20 2.09
N GLU A 61 -1.76 -7.44 1.62
CA GLU A 61 -0.54 -7.98 1.04
C GLU A 61 -0.61 -7.75 -0.47
N MET A 62 0.47 -7.25 -1.04
CA MET A 62 0.56 -6.96 -2.47
C MET A 62 1.82 -7.59 -3.04
N VAL A 63 1.66 -8.34 -4.13
CA VAL A 63 2.78 -8.79 -4.95
C VAL A 63 2.96 -7.78 -6.07
N LEU A 64 4.13 -7.17 -6.12
CA LEU A 64 4.52 -6.23 -7.16
C LEU A 64 5.60 -6.86 -8.04
N ARG A 65 5.59 -6.48 -9.31
CA ARG A 65 6.60 -6.84 -10.28
C ARG A 65 7.42 -5.61 -10.65
N MET A 66 8.74 -5.77 -10.66
CA MET A 66 9.64 -4.74 -11.16
C MET A 66 9.36 -4.46 -12.65
N PRO A 67 9.12 -3.20 -13.03
CA PRO A 67 8.93 -2.84 -14.42
C PRO A 67 10.26 -3.05 -15.19
N ASP A 68 10.16 -3.47 -16.44
CA ASP A 68 11.32 -3.46 -17.35
C ASP A 68 11.65 -2.04 -17.81
N VAL A 69 12.74 -1.88 -18.56
CA VAL A 69 13.21 -0.55 -19.02
C VAL A 69 12.14 0.19 -19.81
N ALA A 70 11.42 -0.49 -20.70
CA ALA A 70 10.38 0.14 -21.51
C ALA A 70 9.22 0.63 -20.62
N THR A 71 8.73 -0.23 -19.72
CA THR A 71 7.67 0.10 -18.78
C THR A 71 8.09 1.22 -17.84
N MET A 72 9.34 1.22 -17.37
CA MET A 72 9.86 2.28 -16.51
C MET A 72 9.92 3.63 -17.25
N VAL A 73 10.31 3.65 -18.52
CA VAL A 73 10.29 4.88 -19.33
C VAL A 73 8.87 5.43 -19.46
N ASP A 74 7.87 4.57 -19.69
CA ASP A 74 6.47 5.00 -19.76
C ASP A 74 5.99 5.57 -18.42
N LEU A 75 6.33 4.91 -17.32
CA LEU A 75 6.00 5.35 -15.96
C LEU A 75 6.64 6.70 -15.60
N LEU A 76 7.89 6.93 -15.98
CA LEU A 76 8.57 8.21 -15.71
C LEU A 76 7.96 9.37 -16.49
N ASN A 77 7.39 9.10 -17.67
CA ASN A 77 6.68 10.09 -18.47
C ASN A 77 5.18 10.21 -18.08
N SER A 78 4.62 9.24 -17.34
CA SER A 78 3.23 9.23 -16.88
C SER A 78 3.08 8.51 -15.50
N PRO A 79 3.46 9.19 -14.40
CA PRO A 79 3.73 8.57 -13.11
C PRO A 79 2.49 8.09 -12.34
N GLU A 80 1.29 8.47 -12.77
CA GLU A 80 0.03 8.18 -12.05
C GLU A 80 -0.35 6.69 -12.04
N SER A 81 0.34 5.85 -12.83
CA SER A 81 -0.01 4.44 -12.99
C SER A 81 0.91 3.44 -12.28
N LEU A 82 1.98 3.86 -11.59
CA LEU A 82 3.02 2.94 -11.06
C LEU A 82 2.45 1.74 -10.30
N LEU A 83 1.62 1.97 -9.29
CA LEU A 83 1.06 0.87 -8.51
C LEU A 83 0.20 -0.05 -9.39
N ARG A 84 -0.66 0.52 -10.24
CA ARG A 84 -1.52 -0.27 -11.15
C ARG A 84 -0.72 -1.09 -12.16
N THR A 85 0.39 -0.52 -12.66
CA THR A 85 1.27 -1.14 -13.65
C THR A 85 2.11 -2.26 -13.04
N CYS A 86 2.54 -2.11 -11.78
CA CYS A 86 3.38 -3.09 -11.09
C CYS A 86 2.58 -4.15 -10.32
N LEU A 87 1.30 -3.92 -9.99
CA LEU A 87 0.51 -4.83 -9.16
C LEU A 87 0.18 -6.13 -9.88
N MET A 88 0.66 -7.23 -9.31
CA MET A 88 0.36 -8.58 -9.79
C MET A 88 -0.79 -9.21 -9.01
N SER A 89 -0.84 -9.00 -7.70
CA SER A 89 -1.93 -9.49 -6.85
C SER A 89 -2.09 -8.61 -5.61
N ARG A 90 -3.32 -8.56 -5.11
CA ARG A 90 -3.71 -7.89 -3.87
C ARG A 90 -4.58 -8.83 -3.05
N LYS A 91 -4.24 -8.98 -1.79
CA LYS A 91 -4.98 -9.82 -0.85
C LYS A 91 -5.24 -9.05 0.44
N LEU A 92 -6.49 -9.03 0.90
CA LEU A 92 -6.83 -8.54 2.24
C LEU A 92 -6.27 -9.52 3.28
N VAL A 93 -5.44 -9.03 4.19
CA VAL A 93 -4.77 -9.87 5.20
C VAL A 93 -5.07 -9.46 6.64
N ALA A 94 -5.55 -8.24 6.87
CA ALA A 94 -6.09 -7.82 8.16
C ALA A 94 -7.07 -6.67 8.01
N LEU A 95 -7.91 -6.50 9.03
CA LEU A 95 -8.73 -5.32 9.25
C LEU A 95 -8.31 -4.72 10.60
N THR A 96 -8.25 -3.41 10.67
CA THR A 96 -8.10 -2.69 11.94
C THR A 96 -9.41 -2.01 12.24
N ALA A 97 -9.99 -2.32 13.40
CA ALA A 97 -11.14 -1.57 13.92
C ALA A 97 -10.65 -0.31 14.64
N ASP A 98 -11.56 0.65 14.81
CA ASP A 98 -11.37 1.74 15.77
C ASP A 98 -11.39 1.20 17.22
#